data_AF-A0A7J6Q0E2-F1
#
_entry.id   AF-A0A7J6Q0E2-F1
#
_cell.length_a   1.000
_cell.length_b   1.000
_cell.length_c   1.000
_cell.angle_alpha   90.00
_cell.angle_beta   90.00
_cell.angle_gamma   90.00
#
_symmetry.space_group_name_H-M   'P 1'
#
loop_
_entity.id
_entity.type
_entity.pdbx_description
1 polymer ?
#
loop_
_entity_poly.entity_id
_entity_poly.type
_entity_poly.pdbx_seq_one_letter_code
_entity_poly.pdbx_strand_id
1 'polypeptide(L)'
;MSGELCGADLAVLDKPFLYWCAGIEDGSHTPLAMNSENPICVERCPTEGDPLEMLPCPMPARVDIVRTGDAPYTGNTTTITQVIVPQRGLDTVPLAGRYCLPEDTFLSKQVDLGEEGVEQPQHAIDYLLELRNASQAVAAGLLAAILTSNGYIILLRNNARVVATAALAGLVIASVAFGIACLRDTTTAANANPLLLSRIVGIMCFALAFCCIPTFFKAQEAFRLGSTYAQETCKVVLAVPSLYLYPMVDLSIKVAVAGILGRGILWLVASGSVNTERALINGHEITDGHRTFAYSGKELCMMVYWLAATLWVFEFLMALSHFAVSYSTILYYFAPTEISGERQ
;
A
#
# COMPACT_ATOMS: atom_id res chain seq x y z
N MET A 1 30.43 0.78 -13.30
CA MET A 1 29.15 0.01 -13.28
C MET A 1 28.09 0.88 -13.92
N SER A 2 27.29 0.35 -14.85
CA SER A 2 26.42 1.18 -15.70
C SER A 2 25.10 1.62 -15.03
N GLY A 3 24.99 1.47 -13.70
CA GLY A 3 23.79 1.83 -12.95
C GLY A 3 22.53 1.17 -13.51
N GLU A 4 22.61 -0.09 -13.94
CA GLU A 4 21.51 -0.80 -14.62
C GLU A 4 20.42 -1.23 -13.62
N LEU A 5 19.16 -1.21 -14.06
CA LEU A 5 18.01 -1.65 -13.28
C LEU A 5 17.75 -3.14 -13.52
N CYS A 6 17.92 -3.94 -12.47
CA CYS A 6 17.72 -5.39 -12.48
C CYS A 6 16.36 -5.77 -13.06
N GLY A 7 16.36 -6.64 -14.08
CA GLY A 7 15.15 -7.11 -14.76
C GLY A 7 14.45 -6.10 -15.69
N ALA A 8 15.05 -4.93 -15.95
CA ALA A 8 14.47 -3.92 -16.84
C ALA A 8 15.41 -3.54 -17.99
N ASP A 9 16.71 -3.34 -17.72
CA ASP A 9 17.68 -3.01 -18.76
C ASP A 9 18.11 -4.26 -19.53
N LEU A 10 18.39 -4.12 -20.84
CA LEU A 10 18.67 -5.24 -21.74
C LEU A 10 19.83 -6.12 -21.29
N ALA A 11 20.83 -5.57 -20.60
CA ALA A 11 22.02 -6.28 -20.14
C ALA A 11 21.80 -7.13 -18.87
N VAL A 12 20.73 -6.85 -18.11
CA VAL A 12 20.37 -7.51 -16.84
C VAL A 12 18.90 -7.95 -16.84
N LEU A 13 18.33 -8.17 -18.02
CA LEU A 13 16.93 -8.56 -18.19
C LEU A 13 16.64 -9.94 -17.58
N ASP A 14 17.63 -10.83 -17.63
CA ASP A 14 17.65 -12.18 -17.06
C ASP A 14 17.96 -12.21 -15.56
N LYS A 15 18.28 -11.05 -14.95
CA LYS A 15 18.70 -10.92 -13.55
C LYS A 15 17.73 -10.01 -12.80
N PRO A 16 16.54 -10.52 -12.40
CA PRO A 16 15.48 -9.68 -11.87
C PRO A 16 15.67 -9.31 -10.39
N PHE A 17 16.63 -9.93 -9.69
CA PHE A 17 16.83 -9.69 -8.27
C PHE A 17 18.01 -8.76 -7.98
N LEU A 18 17.82 -7.85 -7.05
CA LEU A 18 18.84 -6.97 -6.49
C LEU A 18 19.45 -7.64 -5.24
N TYR A 19 20.76 -7.81 -5.22
CA TYR A 19 21.50 -8.48 -4.16
C TYR A 19 22.61 -7.57 -3.62
N TRP A 20 22.75 -7.49 -2.30
CA TRP A 20 23.80 -6.72 -1.64
C TRP A 20 24.96 -7.62 -1.22
N CYS A 21 26.15 -7.23 -1.65
CA CYS A 21 27.37 -7.96 -1.33
C CYS A 21 27.83 -7.70 0.09
N ALA A 22 28.47 -8.70 0.69
CA ALA A 22 29.01 -8.56 2.03
C ALA A 22 30.27 -7.69 2.03
N GLY A 23 30.34 -6.73 2.95
CA GLY A 23 31.53 -5.96 3.26
C GLY A 23 32.51 -6.83 4.04
N ILE A 24 33.64 -7.14 3.40
CA ILE A 24 34.75 -7.88 4.00
C ILE A 24 35.84 -6.88 4.37
N GLU A 25 36.16 -6.76 5.66
CA GLU A 25 37.37 -6.04 6.10
C GLU A 25 38.61 -6.94 5.91
N ASP A 26 39.72 -6.33 5.51
CA ASP A 26 40.97 -7.00 5.15
C ASP A 26 41.37 -8.08 6.18
N GLY A 27 41.20 -9.35 5.81
CA GLY A 27 41.64 -10.52 6.58
C GLY A 27 40.59 -11.21 7.45
N SER A 28 39.36 -10.68 7.56
CA SER A 28 38.26 -11.35 8.26
C SER A 28 37.37 -12.11 7.28
N HIS A 29 37.01 -13.36 7.57
CA HIS A 29 36.03 -14.12 6.79
C HIS A 29 34.58 -13.88 7.23
N THR A 30 34.35 -13.09 8.29
CA THR A 30 33.01 -12.79 8.78
C THR A 30 32.54 -11.44 8.23
N PRO A 31 31.40 -11.38 7.54
CA PRO A 31 30.87 -10.13 7.03
C PRO A 31 30.49 -9.21 8.19
N LEU A 32 31.10 -8.04 8.26
CA LEU A 32 30.83 -7.08 9.34
C LEU A 32 29.69 -6.11 8.97
N ALA A 33 29.57 -5.82 7.67
CA ALA A 33 28.60 -4.90 7.10
C ALA A 33 28.10 -5.38 5.74
N MET A 34 26.94 -4.89 5.29
CA MET A 34 26.50 -5.02 3.89
C MET A 34 26.96 -3.81 3.06
N ASN A 35 27.39 -4.05 1.83
CA ASN A 35 27.67 -2.98 0.86
C ASN A 35 26.35 -2.49 0.25
N SER A 36 25.65 -1.61 0.97
CA SER A 36 24.38 -1.01 0.54
C SER A 36 24.51 -0.11 -0.69
N GLU A 37 25.69 0.49 -0.91
CA GLU A 37 25.95 1.47 -1.96
C GLU A 37 26.02 0.85 -3.36
N ASN A 38 26.51 -0.39 -3.47
CA ASN A 38 26.78 -1.02 -4.76
C ASN A 38 26.16 -2.42 -4.86
N PRO A 39 24.82 -2.52 -4.92
CA PRO A 39 24.16 -3.81 -5.15
C PRO A 39 24.43 -4.34 -6.57
N ILE A 40 24.25 -5.64 -6.75
CA ILE A 40 24.38 -6.34 -8.04
C ILE A 40 23.07 -7.00 -8.43
N CYS A 41 22.87 -7.22 -9.73
CA CYS A 41 21.73 -7.98 -10.23
C CYS A 41 22.08 -9.48 -10.30
N VAL A 42 21.19 -10.33 -9.81
CA VAL A 42 21.31 -11.80 -9.84
C VAL A 42 20.06 -12.45 -10.42
N GLU A 43 20.23 -13.64 -11.02
CA GLU A 43 19.13 -14.42 -11.62
C GLU A 43 18.21 -15.01 -10.54
N ARG A 44 18.78 -15.42 -9.41
CA ARG A 44 18.08 -15.99 -8.25
C ARG A 44 18.79 -15.60 -6.96
N CYS A 45 18.02 -15.46 -5.88
CA CYS A 45 18.60 -15.22 -4.56
C CYS A 45 19.36 -16.47 -4.08
N PRO A 46 20.63 -16.34 -3.65
CA PRO A 46 21.38 -17.48 -3.12
C PRO A 46 20.68 -18.08 -1.89
N THR A 47 20.55 -19.40 -1.85
CA THR A 47 19.93 -20.14 -0.74
C THR A 47 20.87 -21.17 -0.12
N GLU A 48 20.58 -21.55 1.13
CA GLU A 48 21.37 -22.56 1.85
C GLU A 48 21.36 -23.89 1.06
N GLY A 49 22.53 -24.28 0.53
CA GLY A 49 22.70 -25.50 -0.25
C GLY A 49 22.86 -25.30 -1.76
N ASP A 50 22.72 -24.07 -2.27
CA ASP A 50 23.20 -23.77 -3.61
C ASP A 50 24.72 -23.99 -3.70
N PRO A 51 25.23 -24.55 -4.82
CA PRO A 51 26.67 -24.62 -5.02
C PRO A 51 27.25 -23.22 -4.89
N LEU A 52 28.43 -23.12 -4.26
CA LEU A 52 29.14 -21.88 -3.95
C LEU A 52 29.30 -21.00 -5.20
N GLU A 53 28.26 -20.24 -5.53
CA GLU A 53 28.27 -19.34 -6.67
C GLU A 53 29.07 -18.10 -6.26
N MET A 54 30.18 -17.91 -6.94
CA MET A 54 31.05 -16.77 -6.71
C MET A 54 30.46 -15.58 -7.44
N LEU A 55 29.88 -14.64 -6.68
CA LEU A 55 29.24 -13.44 -7.21
C LEU A 55 30.29 -12.33 -7.42
N PRO A 56 30.19 -11.55 -8.51
CA PRO A 56 31.13 -10.46 -8.80
C PRO A 56 30.81 -9.25 -7.92
N CYS A 57 31.29 -9.27 -6.68
CA CYS A 57 30.95 -8.28 -5.67
C CYS A 57 31.86 -7.05 -5.75
N PRO A 58 31.30 -5.84 -5.93
CA PRO A 58 32.08 -4.62 -5.79
C PRO A 58 32.50 -4.42 -4.33
N MET A 59 33.80 -4.19 -4.11
CA MET A 59 34.30 -3.69 -2.83
C MET A 59 33.97 -2.20 -2.69
N PRO A 60 33.85 -1.68 -1.45
CA PRO A 60 33.71 -0.25 -1.20
C PRO A 60 34.79 0.54 -1.95
N ALA A 61 34.39 1.63 -2.60
CA ALA A 61 35.30 2.42 -3.40
C ALA A 61 36.33 3.14 -2.51
N ARG A 62 37.61 2.99 -2.81
CA ARG A 62 38.67 3.76 -2.15
C ARG A 62 38.87 5.08 -2.87
N VAL A 63 38.68 6.19 -2.15
CA VAL A 63 38.82 7.54 -2.68
C VAL A 63 40.16 8.12 -2.22
N ASP A 64 41.13 8.21 -3.13
CA ASP A 64 42.43 8.81 -2.87
C ASP A 64 42.46 10.23 -3.48
N ILE A 65 42.51 11.26 -2.62
CA ILE A 65 42.55 12.67 -3.05
C ILE A 65 44.00 13.14 -3.09
N VAL A 66 44.56 13.30 -4.28
CA VAL A 66 45.91 13.83 -4.49
C VAL A 66 45.79 15.30 -4.88
N ARG A 67 46.31 16.20 -4.05
CA ARG A 67 46.46 17.62 -4.41
C ARG A 67 47.52 17.76 -5.49
N THR A 68 47.14 18.31 -6.64
CA THR A 68 48.02 18.51 -7.80
C THR A 68 48.08 20.00 -8.14
N GLY A 69 49.28 20.56 -8.27
CA GLY A 69 49.52 21.95 -8.68
C GLY A 69 50.20 22.80 -7.61
N ASP A 70 50.98 23.79 -8.07
CA ASP A 70 51.64 24.79 -7.24
C ASP A 70 50.80 26.08 -7.16
N ALA A 71 50.91 26.82 -6.05
CA ALA A 71 50.20 28.09 -5.90
C ALA A 71 50.52 29.06 -7.06
N PRO A 72 49.53 29.77 -7.63
CA PRO A 72 48.17 29.98 -7.12
C PRO A 72 47.11 28.97 -7.61
N TYR A 73 47.47 27.96 -8.40
CA TYR A 73 46.52 27.02 -9.02
C TYR A 73 46.66 25.61 -8.41
N THR A 74 45.97 25.37 -7.29
CA THR A 74 45.86 24.03 -6.70
C THR A 74 44.59 23.33 -7.19
N GLY A 75 44.72 22.16 -7.81
CA GLY A 75 43.62 21.23 -8.09
C GLY A 75 43.62 20.05 -7.13
N ASN A 76 42.45 19.45 -6.88
CA ASN A 76 42.35 18.15 -6.22
C ASN A 76 42.06 17.10 -7.29
N THR A 77 42.97 16.15 -7.49
CA THR A 77 42.73 14.96 -8.31
C THR A 77 42.21 13.85 -7.41
N THR A 78 40.91 13.59 -7.46
CA THR A 78 40.29 12.49 -6.71
C THR A 78 40.31 11.23 -7.57
N THR A 79 41.03 10.18 -7.14
CA THR A 79 41.04 8.87 -7.81
C THR A 79 40.14 7.93 -7.02
N ILE A 80 39.09 7.44 -7.67
CA ILE A 80 38.18 6.45 -7.09
C ILE A 80 38.57 5.08 -7.64
N THR A 81 39.11 4.20 -6.78
CA THR A 81 39.46 2.83 -7.15
C THR A 81 38.39 1.89 -6.62
N GLN A 82 37.67 1.22 -7.52
CA GLN A 82 36.71 0.19 -7.18
C GLN A 82 37.21 -1.15 -7.70
N VAL A 83 37.29 -2.14 -6.82
CA VAL A 83 37.75 -3.50 -7.16
C VAL A 83 36.56 -4.44 -7.08
N ILE A 84 36.33 -5.21 -8.14
CA ILE A 84 35.32 -6.27 -8.15
C ILE A 84 36.02 -7.56 -7.76
N VAL A 85 35.63 -8.13 -6.63
CA VAL A 85 36.20 -9.37 -6.10
C VAL A 85 35.13 -10.45 -6.17
N PRO A 86 35.43 -11.64 -6.71
CA PRO A 86 34.51 -12.76 -6.63
C PRO A 86 34.36 -13.14 -5.14
N GLN A 87 33.14 -13.08 -4.61
CA GLN A 87 32.82 -13.43 -3.23
C GLN A 87 31.76 -14.53 -3.20
N ARG A 88 31.78 -15.33 -2.13
CA ARG A 88 30.71 -16.30 -1.87
C ARG A 88 29.42 -15.54 -1.54
N GLY A 89 28.31 -15.89 -2.21
CA GLY A 89 26.99 -15.36 -1.88
C GLY A 89 26.57 -15.73 -0.45
N LEU A 90 25.91 -14.79 0.24
CA LEU A 90 25.25 -14.99 1.52
C LEU A 90 23.87 -15.59 1.28
N ASP A 91 23.42 -16.42 2.22
CA ASP A 91 22.08 -16.99 2.18
C ASP A 91 21.06 -15.86 2.36
N THR A 92 20.14 -15.76 1.39
CA THR A 92 19.15 -14.70 1.30
C THR A 92 17.78 -15.26 1.00
N VAL A 93 16.75 -14.57 1.46
CA VAL A 93 15.36 -14.84 1.14
C VAL A 93 14.87 -13.81 0.11
N PRO A 94 14.15 -14.26 -0.94
CA PRO A 94 13.57 -13.34 -1.91
C PRO A 94 12.45 -12.52 -1.25
N LEU A 95 12.63 -11.21 -1.14
CA LEU A 95 11.59 -10.26 -0.72
C LEU A 95 11.00 -9.56 -1.94
N ALA A 96 9.66 -9.47 -1.98
CA ALA A 96 8.89 -8.81 -3.03
C ALA A 96 9.21 -9.27 -4.47
N GLY A 97 9.83 -10.45 -4.64
CA GLY A 97 10.25 -10.98 -5.94
C GLY A 97 11.28 -10.13 -6.67
N ARG A 98 11.97 -9.21 -5.98
CA ARG A 98 12.95 -8.27 -6.57
C ARG A 98 14.19 -8.05 -5.72
N TYR A 99 14.14 -8.36 -4.43
CA TYR A 99 15.24 -8.11 -3.52
C TYR A 99 15.69 -9.43 -2.88
N CYS A 100 16.98 -9.59 -2.69
CA CYS A 100 17.55 -10.69 -1.92
C CYS A 100 18.00 -10.13 -0.57
N LEU A 101 17.23 -10.39 0.48
CA LEU A 101 17.54 -9.94 1.83
C LEU A 101 18.19 -11.05 2.64
N PRO A 102 19.22 -10.74 3.45
CA PRO A 102 19.83 -11.73 4.33
C PRO A 102 18.83 -12.34 5.30
N GLU A 103 18.96 -13.63 5.57
CA GLU A 103 18.16 -14.28 6.61
C GLU A 103 18.53 -13.77 8.02
N ASP A 104 19.77 -13.30 8.21
CA ASP A 104 20.21 -12.68 9.45
C ASP A 104 19.50 -11.33 9.69
N THR A 105 18.74 -11.26 10.78
CA THR A 105 18.03 -10.05 11.23
C THR A 105 18.95 -8.85 11.49
N PHE A 106 20.23 -9.05 11.77
CA PHE A 106 21.20 -7.96 11.98
C PHE A 106 21.65 -7.38 10.64
N LEU A 107 22.02 -8.23 9.68
CA LEU A 107 22.46 -7.80 8.34
C LEU A 107 21.30 -7.22 7.52
N SER A 108 20.11 -7.78 7.63
CA SER A 108 18.92 -7.24 6.95
C SER A 108 18.56 -5.83 7.44
N LYS A 109 18.79 -5.49 8.71
CA LYS A 109 18.63 -4.12 9.23
C LYS A 109 19.69 -3.14 8.73
N GLN A 110 20.86 -3.64 8.30
CA GLN A 110 21.92 -2.80 7.74
C GLN A 110 21.76 -2.56 6.23
N VAL A 111 20.97 -3.40 5.55
CA VAL A 111 20.49 -3.07 4.20
C VAL A 111 19.46 -1.96 4.38
N ASP A 112 19.98 -0.76 4.61
CA ASP A 112 19.21 0.46 4.64
C ASP A 112 18.67 0.67 3.23
N LEU A 113 17.41 0.31 3.02
CA LEU A 113 16.69 0.60 1.78
C LEU A 113 16.45 2.11 1.60
N GLY A 114 16.98 2.95 2.50
CA GLY A 114 16.88 4.39 2.51
C GLY A 114 15.75 4.84 3.43
N GLU A 115 15.88 4.57 4.73
CA GLU A 115 14.97 5.08 5.77
C GLU A 115 15.15 6.61 5.99
N GLU A 116 16.29 7.20 5.60
CA GLU A 116 16.63 8.59 5.99
C GLU A 116 16.09 9.73 5.11
N GLY A 117 15.12 9.52 4.20
CA GLY A 117 14.51 10.70 3.55
C GLY A 117 13.49 10.53 2.43
N VAL A 118 13.21 9.30 2.00
CA VAL A 118 12.23 9.03 0.93
C VAL A 118 11.26 7.93 1.39
N GLU A 119 10.70 8.06 2.58
CA GLU A 119 9.82 7.05 3.21
C GLU A 119 8.47 6.79 2.47
N GLN A 120 8.08 7.54 1.44
CA GLN A 120 6.69 7.49 0.97
C GLN A 120 6.37 6.70 -0.32
N PRO A 121 7.20 6.67 -1.37
CA PRO A 121 6.79 6.00 -2.62
C PRO A 121 7.16 4.51 -2.70
N GLN A 122 8.18 4.02 -1.99
CA GLN A 122 8.63 2.62 -2.13
C GLN A 122 7.68 1.62 -1.45
N HIS A 123 7.20 1.94 -0.24
CA HIS A 123 6.21 1.10 0.44
C HIS A 123 4.93 0.90 -0.39
N ALA A 124 4.49 1.93 -1.13
CA ALA A 124 3.32 1.82 -2.00
C ALA A 124 3.50 0.77 -3.11
N ILE A 125 4.72 0.61 -3.64
CA ILE A 125 5.02 -0.39 -4.66
C ILE A 125 5.02 -1.79 -4.05
N ASP A 126 5.59 -1.95 -2.87
CA ASP A 126 5.60 -3.23 -2.15
C ASP A 126 4.18 -3.70 -1.83
N TYR A 127 3.30 -2.81 -1.34
CA TYR A 127 1.89 -3.13 -1.12
C TYR A 127 1.15 -3.54 -2.40
N LEU A 128 1.46 -2.93 -3.55
CA LEU A 128 0.84 -3.29 -4.82
C LEU A 128 1.29 -4.68 -5.30
N LEU A 129 2.54 -5.05 -5.07
CA LEU A 129 3.08 -6.38 -5.38
C LEU A 129 2.49 -7.44 -4.45
N GLU A 130 2.36 -7.13 -3.16
CA GLU A 130 1.65 -7.99 -2.21
C GLU A 130 0.19 -8.19 -2.62
N LEU A 131 -0.50 -7.14 -3.07
CA LEU A 131 -1.88 -7.24 -3.54
C LEU A 131 -2.03 -8.19 -4.74
N ARG A 132 -1.03 -8.23 -5.63
CA ARG A 132 -1.00 -9.16 -6.76
C ARG A 132 -0.90 -10.61 -6.28
N ASN A 133 0.01 -10.87 -5.34
CA ASN A 133 0.19 -12.22 -4.77
C ASN A 133 -1.03 -12.62 -3.92
N ALA A 134 -1.67 -11.65 -3.27
CA ALA A 134 -2.90 -11.82 -2.50
C ALA A 134 -4.18 -11.82 -3.35
N SER A 135 -4.09 -11.82 -4.68
CA SER A 135 -5.26 -11.75 -5.58
C SER A 135 -6.33 -12.81 -5.28
N GLN A 136 -5.93 -14.02 -4.88
CA GLN A 136 -6.87 -15.06 -4.45
C GLN A 136 -7.60 -14.70 -3.15
N ALA A 137 -6.87 -14.17 -2.16
CA ALA A 137 -7.46 -13.72 -0.90
C ALA A 137 -8.39 -12.51 -1.14
N VAL A 138 -8.01 -11.59 -2.02
CA VAL A 138 -8.85 -10.45 -2.43
C VAL A 138 -10.12 -10.94 -3.14
N ALA A 139 -10.01 -11.88 -4.07
CA ALA A 139 -11.17 -12.46 -4.75
C ALA A 139 -12.10 -13.20 -3.77
N ALA A 140 -11.54 -13.99 -2.85
CA ALA A 140 -12.32 -14.66 -1.80
C ALA A 140 -13.00 -13.64 -0.88
N GLY A 141 -12.31 -12.59 -0.49
CA GLY A 141 -12.85 -11.48 0.31
C GLY A 141 -13.98 -10.75 -0.41
N LEU A 142 -13.83 -10.50 -1.71
CA LEU A 142 -14.87 -9.87 -2.54
C LEU A 142 -16.12 -10.75 -2.63
N LEU A 143 -15.95 -12.06 -2.86
CA LEU A 143 -17.05 -13.02 -2.87
C LEU A 143 -17.76 -13.07 -1.51
N ALA A 144 -16.99 -13.15 -0.42
CA ALA A 144 -17.53 -13.14 0.94
C ALA A 144 -18.30 -11.83 1.23
N ALA A 145 -17.80 -10.68 0.78
CA ALA A 145 -18.48 -9.39 0.92
C ALA A 145 -19.80 -9.37 0.16
N ILE A 146 -19.83 -9.87 -1.08
CA ILE A 146 -21.07 -9.98 -1.89
C ILE A 146 -22.08 -10.88 -1.19
N LEU A 147 -21.67 -12.07 -0.73
CA LEU A 147 -22.56 -13.00 -0.03
C LEU A 147 -23.08 -12.41 1.29
N THR A 148 -22.21 -11.77 2.06
CA THR A 148 -22.56 -11.14 3.33
C THR A 148 -23.50 -9.95 3.12
N SER A 149 -23.29 -9.14 2.07
CA SER A 149 -24.18 -8.04 1.70
C SER A 149 -25.59 -8.54 1.35
N ASN A 150 -25.67 -9.59 0.54
CA ASN A 150 -26.94 -10.22 0.19
C ASN A 150 -27.64 -10.84 1.41
N GLY A 151 -26.88 -11.55 2.25
CA GLY A 151 -27.37 -12.08 3.51
C GLY A 151 -27.89 -10.98 4.44
N TYR A 152 -27.21 -9.84 4.49
CA TYR A 152 -27.61 -8.68 5.28
C TYR A 152 -28.96 -8.10 4.82
N ILE A 153 -29.19 -7.96 3.52
CA ILE A 153 -30.48 -7.49 2.97
C ILE A 153 -31.61 -8.46 3.35
N ILE A 154 -31.38 -9.77 3.25
CA ILE A 154 -32.36 -10.81 3.64
C ILE A 154 -32.64 -10.74 5.15
N LEU A 155 -31.61 -10.54 5.97
CA LEU A 155 -31.76 -10.39 7.41
C LEU A 155 -32.52 -9.12 7.78
N LEU A 156 -32.27 -7.99 7.09
CA LEU A 156 -33.02 -6.75 7.26
C LEU A 156 -34.49 -6.93 6.90
N ARG A 157 -34.79 -7.63 5.80
CA ARG A 157 -36.18 -7.95 5.41
C ARG A 157 -36.91 -8.68 6.54
N ASN A 158 -36.32 -9.74 7.07
CA ASN A 158 -37.00 -10.60 8.04
C ASN A 158 -37.05 -9.94 9.43
N ASN A 159 -35.95 -9.34 9.88
CA ASN A 159 -35.77 -8.90 11.26
C ASN A 159 -34.89 -7.64 11.40
N ALA A 160 -35.20 -6.54 10.68
CA ALA A 160 -34.44 -5.29 10.78
C ALA A 160 -34.19 -4.81 12.22
N ARG A 161 -35.16 -5.00 13.12
CA ARG A 161 -35.01 -4.66 14.54
C ARG A 161 -33.89 -5.45 15.21
N VAL A 162 -33.83 -6.75 14.97
CA VAL A 162 -32.80 -7.63 15.56
C VAL A 162 -31.44 -7.27 14.99
N VAL A 163 -31.34 -7.11 13.67
CA VAL A 163 -30.09 -6.75 12.99
C VAL A 163 -29.54 -5.43 13.51
N ALA A 164 -30.37 -4.40 13.57
CA ALA A 164 -29.90 -3.09 14.00
C ALA A 164 -29.56 -3.08 15.52
N THR A 165 -30.30 -3.83 16.35
CA THR A 165 -30.01 -3.93 17.80
C THR A 165 -28.71 -4.69 18.02
N ALA A 166 -28.50 -5.78 17.27
CA ALA A 166 -27.26 -6.54 17.29
C ALA A 166 -26.06 -5.71 16.81
N ALA A 167 -26.24 -4.88 15.78
CA ALA A 167 -25.19 -3.98 15.29
C ALA A 167 -24.78 -2.97 16.36
N LEU A 168 -25.76 -2.36 17.05
CA LEU A 168 -25.45 -1.41 18.12
C LEU A 168 -24.82 -2.10 19.34
N ALA A 169 -25.33 -3.26 19.74
CA ALA A 169 -24.73 -4.06 20.80
C ALA A 169 -23.29 -4.45 20.45
N GLY A 170 -23.05 -4.87 19.21
CA GLY A 170 -21.73 -5.16 18.67
C GLY A 170 -20.81 -3.94 18.71
N LEU A 171 -21.29 -2.75 18.34
CA LEU A 171 -20.52 -1.50 18.41
C LEU A 171 -20.09 -1.18 19.85
N VAL A 172 -21.01 -1.34 20.82
CA VAL A 172 -20.70 -1.13 22.24
C VAL A 172 -19.67 -2.14 22.73
N ILE A 173 -19.86 -3.43 22.42
CA ILE A 173 -18.93 -4.50 22.81
C ILE A 173 -17.54 -4.27 22.17
N ALA A 174 -17.49 -3.93 20.89
CA ALA A 174 -16.24 -3.67 20.18
C ALA A 174 -15.51 -2.44 20.76
N SER A 175 -16.24 -1.37 21.05
CA SER A 175 -15.67 -0.15 21.66
C SER A 175 -15.10 -0.44 23.05
N VAL A 176 -15.81 -1.24 23.85
CA VAL A 176 -15.33 -1.69 25.18
C VAL A 176 -14.11 -2.60 25.03
N ALA A 177 -14.15 -3.62 24.17
CA ALA A 177 -13.04 -4.54 23.95
C ALA A 177 -11.79 -3.82 23.45
N PHE A 178 -11.95 -2.89 22.51
CA PHE A 178 -10.87 -2.04 22.02
C PHE A 178 -10.31 -1.15 23.13
N GLY A 179 -11.18 -0.53 23.94
CA GLY A 179 -10.76 0.23 25.12
C GLY A 179 -9.93 -0.61 26.10
N ILE A 180 -10.34 -1.85 26.37
CA ILE A 180 -9.58 -2.79 27.22
C ILE A 180 -8.23 -3.11 26.58
N ALA A 181 -8.19 -3.38 25.28
CA ALA A 181 -6.95 -3.70 24.57
C ALA A 181 -5.95 -2.55 24.65
N CYS A 182 -6.38 -1.30 24.38
CA CYS A 182 -5.52 -0.12 24.49
C CYS A 182 -5.01 0.13 25.92
N LEU A 183 -5.81 -0.18 26.96
CA LEU A 183 -5.39 -0.05 28.35
C LEU A 183 -4.44 -1.16 28.81
N ARG A 184 -4.55 -2.35 28.21
CA ARG A 184 -3.67 -3.50 28.48
C ARG A 184 -2.37 -3.45 27.72
N ASP A 185 -2.26 -2.59 26.72
CA ASP A 185 -1.05 -2.47 25.94
C ASP A 185 0.08 -1.91 26.81
N THR A 186 0.90 -2.82 27.33
CA THR A 186 2.08 -2.54 28.14
C THR A 186 3.35 -2.57 27.29
N THR A 187 3.26 -2.36 25.97
CA THR A 187 4.46 -2.31 25.12
C THR A 187 5.50 -1.41 25.78
N THR A 188 6.66 -1.99 26.07
CA THR A 188 7.83 -1.36 26.68
C THR A 188 8.53 -0.46 25.67
N ALA A 189 7.76 0.33 24.92
CA ALA A 189 8.29 1.35 24.03
C ALA A 189 9.01 2.38 24.92
N ALA A 190 10.31 2.58 24.66
CA ALA A 190 11.18 3.48 25.40
C ALA A 190 10.72 4.96 25.38
N ASN A 191 9.69 5.27 24.59
CA ASN A 191 9.09 6.59 24.49
C ASN A 191 7.82 6.65 25.35
N ALA A 192 7.75 7.61 26.28
CA ALA A 192 6.60 7.79 27.17
C ALA A 192 5.32 8.30 26.46
N ASN A 193 5.47 8.91 25.28
CA ASN A 193 4.37 9.53 24.52
C ASN A 193 3.32 8.54 23.96
N PRO A 194 3.68 7.41 23.30
CA PRO A 194 2.69 6.46 22.77
C PRO A 194 1.81 5.82 23.85
N LEU A 195 2.35 5.59 25.06
CA LEU A 195 1.60 5.01 26.18
C LEU A 195 0.48 5.95 26.67
N LEU A 196 0.74 7.27 26.67
CA LEU A 196 -0.27 8.25 27.07
C LEU A 196 -1.38 8.35 26.01
N LEU A 197 -1.02 8.29 24.72
CA LEU A 197 -1.99 8.29 23.63
C LEU A 197 -2.91 7.06 23.66
N SER A 198 -2.36 5.85 23.82
CA SER A 198 -3.16 4.62 23.88
C SER A 198 -4.16 4.64 25.05
N ARG A 199 -3.74 5.15 26.21
CA ARG A 199 -4.62 5.33 27.38
C ARG A 199 -5.74 6.33 27.13
N ILE A 200 -5.45 7.47 26.52
CA ILE A 200 -6.48 8.48 26.18
C ILE A 200 -7.49 7.88 25.19
N VAL A 201 -7.02 7.21 24.14
CA VAL A 201 -7.88 6.55 23.15
C VAL A 201 -8.77 5.51 23.83
N GLY A 202 -8.20 4.68 24.72
CA GLY A 202 -8.95 3.69 25.48
C GLY A 202 -10.08 4.31 26.32
N ILE A 203 -9.78 5.37 27.07
CA ILE A 203 -10.77 6.09 27.89
C ILE A 203 -11.88 6.71 27.01
N MET A 204 -11.52 7.31 25.88
CA MET A 204 -12.49 7.89 24.93
C MET A 204 -13.42 6.82 24.35
N CYS A 205 -12.91 5.63 24.03
CA CYS A 205 -13.73 4.51 23.57
C CYS A 205 -14.73 4.03 24.64
N PHE A 206 -14.32 3.97 25.91
CA PHE A 206 -15.24 3.66 27.01
C PHE A 206 -16.30 4.73 27.23
N ALA A 207 -15.91 6.00 27.17
CA ALA A 207 -16.85 7.11 27.28
C ALA A 207 -17.89 7.07 26.16
N LEU A 208 -17.47 6.80 24.92
CA LEU A 208 -18.35 6.64 23.77
C LEU A 208 -19.32 5.47 23.97
N ALA A 209 -18.82 4.30 24.40
CA ALA A 209 -19.66 3.13 24.70
C ALA A 209 -20.70 3.45 25.78
N PHE A 210 -20.29 4.15 26.85
CA PHE A 210 -21.19 4.55 27.93
C PHE A 210 -22.24 5.58 27.48
N CYS A 211 -21.90 6.49 26.56
CA CYS A 211 -22.84 7.45 25.97
C CYS A 211 -23.82 6.80 24.97
N CYS A 212 -23.41 5.73 24.28
CA CYS A 212 -24.27 4.99 23.33
C CYS A 212 -25.43 4.25 24.02
N ILE A 213 -25.24 3.78 25.26
CA ILE A 213 -26.27 3.02 26.00
C ILE A 213 -27.53 3.86 26.32
N PRO A 214 -27.46 5.04 26.97
CA PRO A 214 -28.64 5.84 27.27
C PRO A 214 -29.27 6.46 26.02
N THR A 215 -28.46 6.79 25.00
CA THR A 215 -28.99 7.28 23.72
C THR A 215 -29.79 6.19 23.02
N PHE A 216 -29.40 4.92 23.13
CA PHE A 216 -30.19 3.79 22.62
C PHE A 216 -31.58 3.70 23.26
N PHE A 217 -31.66 3.75 24.60
CA PHE A 217 -32.95 3.69 25.30
C PHE A 217 -33.87 4.85 24.93
N LYS A 218 -33.32 6.06 24.78
CA LYS A 218 -34.10 7.24 24.35
C LYS A 218 -34.50 7.18 22.88
N ALA A 219 -33.65 6.63 22.01
CA ALA A 219 -33.87 6.55 20.57
C ALA A 219 -34.67 5.32 20.14
N GLN A 220 -35.16 4.49 21.06
CA GLN A 220 -35.85 3.24 20.73
C GLN A 220 -37.07 3.45 19.80
N GLU A 221 -37.80 4.56 19.96
CA GLU A 221 -38.92 4.89 19.08
C GLU A 221 -38.47 5.29 17.67
N ALA A 222 -37.50 6.20 17.57
CA ALA A 222 -36.91 6.60 16.29
C ALA A 222 -36.30 5.39 15.56
N PHE A 223 -35.70 4.48 16.31
CA PHE A 223 -35.14 3.25 15.83
C PHE A 223 -36.22 2.27 15.34
N ARG A 224 -37.33 2.15 16.08
CA ARG A 224 -38.48 1.35 15.64
C ARG A 224 -39.01 1.87 14.32
N LEU A 225 -39.16 3.18 14.19
CA LEU A 225 -39.62 3.82 12.96
C LEU A 225 -38.63 3.60 11.81
N GLY A 226 -37.34 3.81 12.04
CA GLY A 226 -36.27 3.55 11.07
C GLY A 226 -36.23 2.10 10.61
N SER A 227 -36.42 1.14 11.52
CA SER A 227 -36.47 -0.29 11.17
C SER A 227 -37.66 -0.64 10.28
N THR A 228 -38.82 0.00 10.50
CA THR A 228 -40.00 -0.16 9.63
C THR A 228 -39.71 0.40 8.25
N TYR A 229 -39.13 1.60 8.14
CA TYR A 229 -38.73 2.15 6.85
C TYR A 229 -37.72 1.26 6.12
N ALA A 230 -36.71 0.74 6.83
CA ALA A 230 -35.74 -0.19 6.24
C ALA A 230 -36.41 -1.48 5.74
N GLN A 231 -37.37 -2.03 6.48
CA GLN A 231 -38.14 -3.20 6.04
C GLN A 231 -38.96 -2.91 4.79
N GLU A 232 -39.68 -1.78 4.74
CA GLU A 232 -40.44 -1.39 3.55
C GLU A 232 -39.52 -1.15 2.35
N THR A 233 -38.38 -0.48 2.54
CA THR A 233 -37.37 -0.33 1.48
C THR A 233 -36.85 -1.67 0.98
N CYS A 234 -36.56 -2.62 1.87
CA CYS A 234 -36.12 -3.96 1.47
C CYS A 234 -37.20 -4.70 0.65
N LYS A 235 -38.49 -4.51 0.96
CA LYS A 235 -39.58 -5.07 0.15
C LYS A 235 -39.57 -4.47 -1.26
N VAL A 236 -39.42 -3.15 -1.38
CA VAL A 236 -39.32 -2.48 -2.70
C VAL A 236 -38.11 -2.97 -3.50
N VAL A 237 -36.94 -3.04 -2.86
CA VAL A 237 -35.69 -3.50 -3.51
C VAL A 237 -35.84 -4.93 -4.03
N LEU A 238 -36.52 -5.80 -3.29
CA LEU A 238 -36.73 -7.20 -3.69
C LEU A 238 -37.90 -7.37 -4.67
N ALA A 239 -38.87 -6.46 -4.68
CA ALA A 239 -39.96 -6.44 -5.65
C ALA A 239 -39.48 -6.03 -7.04
N VAL A 240 -38.43 -5.21 -7.13
CA VAL A 240 -37.86 -4.71 -8.38
C VAL A 240 -36.48 -5.36 -8.64
N PRO A 241 -36.38 -6.46 -9.42
CA PRO A 241 -35.13 -7.20 -9.60
C PRO A 241 -33.97 -6.38 -10.15
N SER A 242 -34.26 -5.35 -10.94
CA SER A 242 -33.24 -4.42 -11.45
C SER A 242 -32.56 -3.63 -10.34
N LEU A 243 -33.28 -3.31 -9.26
CA LEU A 243 -32.74 -2.59 -8.10
C LEU A 243 -31.80 -3.47 -7.26
N TYR A 244 -32.02 -4.79 -7.27
CA TYR A 244 -31.17 -5.75 -6.58
C TYR A 244 -29.82 -5.98 -7.28
N LEU A 245 -29.82 -6.03 -8.62
CA LEU A 245 -28.58 -6.13 -9.40
C LEU A 245 -27.81 -4.80 -9.48
N TYR A 246 -28.51 -3.68 -9.26
CA TYR A 246 -27.97 -2.34 -9.42
C TYR A 246 -26.68 -2.08 -8.60
N PRO A 247 -26.58 -2.39 -7.29
CA PRO A 247 -25.37 -2.18 -6.50
C PRO A 247 -24.16 -2.97 -7.03
N MET A 248 -24.38 -4.16 -7.59
CA MET A 248 -23.30 -5.00 -8.14
C MET A 248 -22.77 -4.39 -9.44
N VAL A 249 -23.66 -3.93 -10.31
CA VAL A 249 -23.30 -3.24 -11.55
C VAL A 249 -22.59 -1.91 -11.24
N ASP A 250 -23.15 -1.12 -10.32
CA ASP A 250 -22.58 0.16 -9.88
C ASP A 250 -21.17 -0.02 -9.29
N LEU A 251 -20.99 -0.98 -8.38
CA LEU A 251 -19.68 -1.31 -7.82
C LEU A 251 -18.70 -1.76 -8.90
N SER A 252 -19.14 -2.63 -9.83
CA SER A 252 -18.29 -3.14 -10.91
C SER A 252 -17.81 -2.00 -11.82
N ILE A 253 -18.69 -1.06 -12.17
CA ILE A 253 -18.35 0.12 -12.97
C ILE A 253 -17.36 1.00 -12.19
N LYS A 254 -17.62 1.28 -10.90
CA LYS A 254 -16.74 2.10 -10.06
C LYS A 254 -15.36 1.46 -9.91
N VAL A 255 -15.27 0.15 -9.69
CA VAL A 255 -13.99 -0.57 -9.61
C VAL A 255 -13.24 -0.53 -10.94
N ALA A 256 -13.94 -0.76 -12.06
CA ALA A 256 -13.32 -0.67 -13.39
C ALA A 256 -12.78 0.73 -13.68
N VAL A 257 -13.58 1.78 -13.41
CA VAL A 257 -13.16 3.18 -13.57
C VAL A 257 -12.02 3.53 -12.62
N ALA A 258 -12.09 3.10 -11.36
CA ALA A 258 -11.00 3.26 -10.38
C ALA A 258 -9.69 2.65 -10.89
N GLY A 259 -9.75 1.44 -11.46
CA GLY A 259 -8.59 0.77 -12.03
C GLY A 259 -7.99 1.51 -13.22
N ILE A 260 -8.83 2.04 -14.12
CA ILE A 260 -8.40 2.84 -15.27
C ILE A 260 -7.73 4.15 -14.80
N LEU A 261 -8.37 4.88 -13.88
CA LEU A 261 -7.85 6.14 -13.36
C LEU A 261 -6.58 5.93 -12.52
N GLY A 262 -6.53 4.86 -11.73
CA GLY A 262 -5.37 4.46 -10.95
C GLY A 262 -4.18 4.08 -11.83
N ARG A 263 -4.42 3.36 -12.94
CA ARG A 263 -3.38 3.11 -13.95
C ARG A 263 -2.83 4.41 -14.54
N GLY A 264 -3.70 5.41 -14.78
CA GLY A 264 -3.27 6.74 -15.22
C GLY A 264 -2.38 7.46 -14.22
N ILE A 265 -2.70 7.38 -12.92
CA ILE A 265 -1.85 7.92 -11.84
C ILE A 265 -0.49 7.23 -11.85
N LEU A 266 -0.47 5.89 -11.86
CA LEU A 266 0.77 5.12 -11.86
C LEU A 266 1.64 5.47 -13.07
N TRP A 267 1.03 5.68 -14.24
CA TRP A 267 1.74 6.12 -15.43
C TRP A 267 2.31 7.54 -15.29
N LEU A 268 1.57 8.47 -14.71
CA LEU A 268 2.06 9.83 -14.44
C LEU A 268 3.21 9.84 -13.43
N VAL A 269 3.11 9.07 -12.35
CA VAL A 269 4.20 8.91 -11.38
C VAL A 269 5.43 8.30 -12.05
N ALA A 270 5.24 7.30 -12.90
CA ALA A 270 6.34 6.67 -13.64
C ALA A 270 7.00 7.58 -14.69
N SER A 271 6.36 8.69 -15.09
CA SER A 271 6.91 9.62 -16.09
C SER A 271 7.94 10.61 -15.53
N GLY A 272 8.17 10.61 -14.21
CA GLY A 272 9.16 11.48 -13.57
C GLY A 272 10.56 11.28 -14.15
N SER A 273 11.29 12.38 -14.32
CA SER A 273 12.67 12.32 -14.79
C SER A 273 13.59 11.74 -13.72
N VAL A 274 14.39 10.75 -14.10
CA VAL A 274 15.42 10.18 -13.23
C VAL A 274 16.69 11.00 -13.43
N ASN A 275 17.00 11.86 -12.47
CA ASN A 275 18.28 12.54 -12.45
C ASN A 275 19.32 11.59 -11.86
N THR A 276 20.27 11.22 -12.71
CA THR A 276 21.51 10.56 -12.29
C THR A 276 22.53 11.67 -12.08
N GLU A 277 23.02 11.82 -10.85
CA GLU A 277 24.17 12.69 -10.62
C GLU A 277 25.37 12.08 -11.33
N ARG A 278 25.77 12.74 -12.42
CA ARG A 278 26.93 12.35 -13.22
C ARG A 278 28.14 13.10 -12.70
N ALA A 279 29.08 12.38 -12.12
CA ALA A 279 30.37 12.93 -11.77
C ALA A 279 31.38 12.59 -12.87
N LEU A 280 31.95 13.61 -13.51
CA LEU A 280 33.08 13.43 -14.42
C LEU A 280 34.37 13.44 -13.61
N ILE A 281 35.01 12.28 -13.49
CA ILE A 281 36.31 12.14 -12.83
C ILE A 281 37.33 11.71 -13.89
N ASN A 282 38.34 12.56 -14.14
CA ASN A 282 39.41 12.32 -15.12
C ASN A 282 38.92 12.05 -16.56
N GLY A 283 37.83 12.69 -16.99
CA GLY A 283 37.25 12.51 -18.33
C GLY A 283 36.45 11.20 -18.50
N HIS A 284 36.33 10.41 -17.44
CA HIS A 284 35.42 9.28 -17.36
C HIS A 284 34.18 9.67 -16.56
N GLU A 285 33.01 9.42 -17.15
CA GLU A 285 31.73 9.67 -16.51
C GLU A 285 31.43 8.52 -15.54
N ILE A 286 31.42 8.81 -14.24
CA ILE A 286 30.96 7.92 -13.20
C ILE A 286 29.53 8.36 -12.86
N THR A 287 28.57 7.58 -13.31
CA THR A 287 27.19 7.66 -12.81
C THR A 287 27.19 7.07 -11.42
N ASP A 288 27.12 7.93 -10.41
CA ASP A 288 26.96 7.48 -9.02
C ASP A 288 25.55 6.88 -8.85
N GLY A 289 25.43 5.84 -8.03
CA GLY A 289 24.28 4.93 -7.99
C GLY A 289 22.97 5.54 -7.49
N HIS A 290 23.02 6.75 -6.94
CA HIS A 290 21.84 7.42 -6.39
C HIS A 290 20.98 8.02 -7.51
N ARG A 291 19.86 7.34 -7.78
CA ARG A 291 18.80 7.84 -8.66
C ARG A 291 17.83 8.67 -7.84
N THR A 292 17.74 9.97 -8.13
CA THR A 292 16.68 10.81 -7.57
C THR A 292 15.59 11.01 -8.61
N PHE A 293 14.33 10.81 -8.21
CA PHE A 293 13.19 11.15 -9.05
C PHE A 293 12.91 12.64 -8.89
N ALA A 294 13.11 13.39 -9.97
CA ALA A 294 12.78 14.79 -10.04
C ALA A 294 11.56 14.98 -10.94
N TYR A 295 10.56 15.67 -10.41
CA TYR A 295 9.36 16.03 -11.16
C TYR A 295 9.43 17.50 -11.57
N SER A 296 9.16 17.78 -12.84
CA SER A 296 8.97 19.14 -13.33
C SER A 296 7.72 19.77 -12.69
N GLY A 297 7.71 21.09 -12.51
CA GLY A 297 6.50 21.80 -12.05
C GLY A 297 5.28 21.56 -12.95
N LYS A 298 5.50 21.29 -14.25
CA LYS A 298 4.43 20.91 -15.19
C LYS A 298 3.89 19.50 -14.89
N GLU A 299 4.75 18.54 -14.59
CA GLU A 299 4.38 17.16 -14.24
C GLU A 299 3.62 17.14 -12.91
N LEU A 300 4.07 17.94 -11.92
CA LEU A 300 3.35 18.10 -10.66
C LEU A 300 1.95 18.68 -10.85
N CYS A 301 1.81 19.70 -11.72
CA CYS A 301 0.51 20.25 -12.07
C CYS A 301 -0.39 19.21 -12.76
N MET A 302 0.16 18.39 -13.65
CA MET A 302 -0.58 17.27 -14.28
C MET A 302 -1.02 16.22 -13.26
N MET A 303 -0.17 15.86 -12.28
CA MET A 303 -0.54 14.94 -11.20
C MET A 303 -1.69 15.48 -10.36
N VAL A 304 -1.64 16.76 -9.93
CA VAL A 304 -2.72 17.40 -9.17
C VAL A 304 -4.01 17.48 -9.99
N TYR A 305 -3.91 17.86 -11.27
CA TYR A 305 -5.05 17.90 -12.18
C TYR A 305 -5.70 16.52 -12.32
N TRP A 306 -4.90 15.46 -12.47
CA TRP A 306 -5.41 14.10 -12.58
C TRP A 306 -6.11 13.61 -11.30
N LEU A 307 -5.59 13.96 -10.12
CA LEU A 307 -6.26 13.66 -8.84
C LEU A 307 -7.61 14.37 -8.75
N ALA A 308 -7.67 15.65 -9.12
CA ALA A 308 -8.93 16.40 -9.16
C ALA A 308 -9.93 15.81 -10.16
N ALA A 309 -9.45 15.41 -11.35
CA ALA A 309 -10.27 14.74 -12.36
C ALA A 309 -10.79 13.38 -11.86
N THR A 310 -9.96 12.62 -11.15
CA THR A 310 -10.36 11.34 -10.55
C THR A 310 -11.50 11.54 -9.55
N LEU A 311 -11.35 12.49 -8.62
CA LEU A 311 -12.41 12.83 -7.66
C LEU A 311 -13.70 13.26 -8.37
N TRP A 312 -13.59 14.10 -9.41
CA TRP A 312 -14.74 14.55 -10.18
C TRP A 312 -15.49 13.41 -10.88
N VAL A 313 -14.75 12.45 -11.47
CA VAL A 313 -15.35 11.27 -12.11
C VAL A 313 -16.10 10.42 -11.08
N PHE A 314 -15.54 10.22 -9.88
CA PHE A 314 -16.25 9.49 -8.82
C PHE A 314 -17.51 10.20 -8.34
N GLU A 315 -17.46 11.51 -8.13
CA GLU A 315 -18.64 12.31 -7.77
C GLU A 315 -19.73 12.20 -8.85
N PHE A 316 -19.35 12.29 -10.12
CA PHE A 316 -20.29 12.10 -11.23
C PHE A 316 -20.92 10.70 -11.23
N LEU A 317 -20.12 9.65 -11.03
CA LEU A 317 -20.63 8.28 -10.92
C LEU A 317 -21.60 8.14 -9.74
N MET A 318 -21.26 8.68 -8.57
CA MET A 318 -22.14 8.69 -7.39
C MET A 318 -23.46 9.42 -7.66
N ALA A 319 -23.41 10.59 -8.32
CA ALA A 319 -24.60 11.35 -8.68
C ALA A 319 -25.50 10.57 -9.66
N LEU A 320 -24.90 9.92 -10.66
CA LEU A 320 -25.62 9.04 -11.58
C LEU A 320 -26.26 7.87 -10.83
N SER A 321 -25.59 7.32 -9.82
CA SER A 321 -26.14 6.24 -9.02
C SER A 321 -27.36 6.65 -8.21
N HIS A 322 -27.26 7.79 -7.54
CA HIS A 322 -28.37 8.36 -6.80
C HIS A 322 -29.55 8.69 -7.71
N PHE A 323 -29.29 9.19 -8.92
CA PHE A 323 -30.33 9.44 -9.92
C PHE A 323 -31.03 8.14 -10.33
N ALA A 324 -30.28 7.08 -10.65
CA ALA A 324 -30.85 5.79 -11.07
C ALA A 324 -31.74 5.16 -9.97
N VAL A 325 -31.29 5.20 -8.71
CA VAL A 325 -32.05 4.69 -7.56
C VAL A 325 -33.32 5.53 -7.34
N SER A 326 -33.20 6.85 -7.38
CA SER A 326 -34.34 7.76 -7.19
C SER A 326 -35.39 7.60 -8.29
N TYR A 327 -34.95 7.52 -9.55
CA TYR A 327 -35.82 7.31 -10.70
C TYR A 327 -36.57 5.97 -10.61
N SER A 328 -35.87 4.90 -10.26
CA SER A 328 -36.46 3.57 -10.09
C SER A 328 -37.49 3.54 -8.96
N THR A 329 -37.23 4.27 -7.87
CA THR A 329 -38.16 4.40 -6.74
C THR A 329 -39.43 5.14 -7.15
N ILE A 330 -39.31 6.21 -7.94
CA ILE A 330 -40.45 6.95 -8.49
C ILE A 330 -41.30 6.06 -9.40
N LEU A 331 -40.67 5.29 -10.30
CA LEU A 331 -41.39 4.38 -11.19
C LEU A 331 -42.17 3.32 -10.40
N TYR A 332 -41.56 2.72 -9.39
CA TYR A 332 -42.24 1.77 -8.50
C TYR A 332 -43.40 2.42 -7.73
N TYR A 333 -43.21 3.65 -7.25
CA TYR A 333 -44.23 4.37 -6.50
C TYR A 333 -45.49 4.67 -7.34
N PHE A 334 -45.31 5.01 -8.61
CA PHE A 334 -46.40 5.34 -9.54
C PHE A 334 -46.88 4.15 -10.40
N ALA A 335 -46.34 2.95 -10.20
CA ALA A 335 -46.81 1.74 -10.88
C ALA A 335 -48.28 1.44 -10.48
N PRO A 336 -49.17 1.14 -11.44
CA PRO A 336 -50.56 0.81 -11.14
C PRO A 336 -50.64 -0.45 -10.27
N THR A 337 -51.40 -0.40 -9.18
CA THR A 337 -51.72 -1.58 -8.37
C THR A 337 -52.57 -2.55 -9.16
N GLU A 338 -52.16 -3.81 -9.27
CA GLU A 338 -53.02 -4.86 -9.80
C GLU A 338 -54.19 -5.14 -8.85
N ILE A 339 -55.23 -5.79 -9.38
CA ILE A 339 -56.47 -6.14 -8.65
C ILE A 339 -56.19 -7.04 -7.43
N SER A 340 -55.05 -7.74 -7.41
CA SER A 340 -54.57 -8.56 -6.27
C SER A 340 -54.13 -7.73 -5.04
N GLY A 341 -53.97 -6.41 -5.18
CA GLY A 341 -53.47 -5.54 -4.11
C GLY A 341 -51.95 -5.52 -3.95
N GLU A 342 -51.22 -6.32 -4.73
CA GLU A 342 -49.76 -6.26 -4.83
C GLU A 342 -49.35 -5.30 -5.98
N ARG A 343 -48.33 -4.48 -5.73
CA ARG A 343 -47.72 -3.61 -6.76
C ARG A 343 -46.65 -4.42 -7.49
N GLN A 344 -46.72 -4.46 -8.82
CA GLN A 344 -45.70 -5.06 -9.68
C GLN A 344 -44.39 -4.29 -9.66
#